data_AF-A0A5P9CZ42-F1
#
_entry.id   AF-A0A5P9CZ42-F1
#
_cell.length_a   1.000
_cell.length_b   1.000
_cell.length_c   1.000
_cell.angle_alpha   90.00
_cell.angle_beta   90.00
_cell.angle_gamma   90.00
#
_symmetry.space_group_name_H-M   'P 1'
#
loop_
_entity.id
_entity.type
_entity.pdbx_description
1 polymer ?
#
loop_
_entity_poly.entity_id
_entity_poly.type
_entity_poly.pdbx_seq_one_letter_code
_entity_poly.pdbx_strand_id
1 'polypeptide(L)'
;MNNNADFTAEQLTFLQLFHIAAQYDCLYILDFYCMNEFDHDKVTDLSDSERRHLAELAEREIFEHAIENGYRPTLPFNEGGEHEFLC
;
A
#
# COMPACT_ATOMS: atom_id res chain seq x y z
N MET A 1 18.10 -24.12 0.73
CA MET A 1 18.48 -22.70 0.61
C MET A 1 17.50 -21.93 1.49
N ASN A 2 17.94 -21.48 2.67
CA ASN A 2 17.10 -20.68 3.55
C ASN A 2 17.10 -19.25 2.99
N ASN A 3 16.10 -18.93 2.18
CA ASN A 3 15.84 -17.59 1.69
C ASN A 3 15.24 -16.75 2.83
N ASN A 4 16.05 -16.40 3.83
CA ASN A 4 15.71 -15.28 4.71
C ASN A 4 15.96 -14.01 3.89
N ALA A 5 15.05 -13.71 2.98
CA ALA A 5 14.97 -12.40 2.35
C ALA A 5 14.39 -11.47 3.42
N ASP A 6 15.28 -10.79 4.15
CA ASP A 6 14.88 -9.71 5.05
C ASP A 6 14.36 -8.57 4.17
N PHE A 7 13.02 -8.41 4.13
CA PHE A 7 12.37 -7.31 3.43
C PHE A 7 12.55 -6.03 4.21
N THR A 8 12.74 -4.91 3.51
CA THR A 8 12.79 -3.60 4.18
C THR A 8 11.39 -3.18 4.62
N ALA A 9 11.31 -2.27 5.60
CA ALA A 9 10.04 -1.73 6.06
C ALA A 9 9.24 -1.11 4.90
N GLU A 10 9.93 -0.42 3.99
CA GLU A 10 9.35 0.20 2.80
C GLU A 10 8.71 -0.83 1.86
N GLN A 11 9.41 -1.96 1.64
CA GLN A 11 8.90 -3.05 0.82
C GLN A 11 7.66 -3.68 1.46
N LEU A 12 7.65 -3.86 2.79
CA LEU A 12 6.50 -4.40 3.51
C LEU A 12 5.29 -3.46 3.44
N THR A 13 5.49 -2.15 3.64
CA THR A 13 4.43 -1.14 3.53
C THR A 13 3.81 -1.15 2.13
N PHE A 14 4.64 -1.12 1.09
CA PHE A 14 4.15 -1.17 -0.29
C PHE A 14 3.40 -2.47 -0.58
N LEU A 15 3.94 -3.63 -0.15
CA LEU A 15 3.27 -4.93 -0.35
C LEU A 15 1.92 -5.01 0.35
N GLN A 16 1.79 -4.45 1.54
CA GLN A 16 0.53 -4.44 2.27
C GLN A 16 -0.51 -3.57 1.56
N LEU A 17 -0.10 -2.39 1.07
CA LEU A 17 -0.96 -1.51 0.29
C LEU A 17 -1.40 -2.17 -1.03
N PHE A 18 -0.44 -2.78 -1.74
CA PHE A 18 -0.70 -3.52 -2.96
C PHE A 18 -1.67 -4.68 -2.74
N HIS A 19 -1.54 -5.39 -1.61
CA HIS A 19 -2.45 -6.47 -1.25
C HIS A 19 -3.89 -5.97 -1.05
N ILE A 20 -4.07 -4.85 -0.33
CA ILE A 20 -5.38 -4.23 -0.13
C ILE A 20 -5.95 -3.79 -1.49
N ALA A 21 -5.15 -3.10 -2.30
CA ALA A 21 -5.59 -2.64 -3.62
C ALA A 21 -6.02 -3.80 -4.53
N ALA A 22 -5.29 -4.92 -4.50
CA ALA A 22 -5.67 -6.13 -5.24
C ALA A 22 -6.95 -6.78 -4.69
N GLN A 23 -7.11 -6.82 -3.36
CA GLN A 23 -8.27 -7.43 -2.73
C GLN A 23 -9.57 -6.67 -3.02
N TYR A 24 -9.50 -5.34 -3.12
CA TYR A 24 -10.64 -4.45 -3.36
C TYR A 24 -10.74 -3.96 -4.82
N ASP A 25 -10.04 -4.62 -5.74
CA ASP A 25 -10.05 -4.33 -7.19
C ASP A 25 -9.76 -2.86 -7.54
N CYS A 26 -8.87 -2.22 -6.76
CA CYS A 26 -8.48 -0.82 -6.93
C CYS A 26 -6.99 -0.62 -7.25
N LEU A 27 -6.35 -1.63 -7.87
CA LEU A 27 -4.98 -1.51 -8.39
C LEU A 27 -4.79 -0.37 -9.39
N TYR A 28 -5.86 0.03 -10.09
CA TYR A 28 -5.82 1.15 -11.02
C TYR A 28 -5.38 2.47 -10.36
N ILE A 29 -5.57 2.63 -9.05
CA ILE A 29 -5.11 3.80 -8.28
C ILE A 29 -3.58 3.84 -8.27
N LEU A 30 -2.93 2.68 -8.05
CA LEU A 30 -1.47 2.58 -8.12
C LEU A 30 -0.94 2.86 -9.52
N ASP A 31 -1.59 2.32 -10.54
CA ASP A 31 -1.20 2.55 -11.93
C ASP A 31 -1.34 4.03 -12.31
N PHE A 32 -2.40 4.70 -11.85
CA PHE A 32 -2.60 6.13 -12.06
C PHE A 32 -1.47 6.97 -11.47
N TYR A 33 -1.15 6.77 -10.18
CA TYR A 33 -0.06 7.51 -9.54
C TYR A 33 1.32 7.14 -10.10
N CYS A 34 1.53 5.88 -10.51
CA CYS A 34 2.78 5.42 -11.11
C CYS A 34 3.07 6.17 -12.42
N MET A 35 2.07 6.27 -13.29
CA MET A 35 2.19 7.00 -14.55
C MET A 35 2.29 8.51 -14.31
N ASN A 36 1.46 9.08 -13.43
CA ASN A 36 1.39 10.52 -13.23
C ASN A 36 2.66 11.12 -12.58
N GLU A 37 3.23 10.44 -11.59
CA GLU A 37 4.33 11.00 -10.78
C GLU A 37 5.71 10.57 -11.25
N PHE A 38 5.83 9.35 -11.80
CA PHE A 38 7.13 8.77 -12.12
C PHE A 38 7.32 8.47 -13.61
N ASP A 39 6.32 8.67 -14.46
CA ASP A 39 6.37 8.37 -15.90
C ASP A 39 6.74 6.88 -16.17
N HIS A 40 6.22 5.98 -15.33
CA HIS A 40 6.41 4.54 -15.46
C HIS A 40 5.10 3.83 -15.77
N ASP A 41 5.13 2.92 -16.74
CA ASP A 41 4.00 2.07 -17.14
C ASP A 41 3.67 0.98 -16.10
N LYS A 42 4.63 0.64 -15.22
CA LYS A 42 4.51 -0.47 -14.28
C LYS A 42 5.18 -0.15 -12.94
N VAL A 43 4.47 -0.46 -11.87
CA VAL A 43 4.98 -0.31 -10.49
C VAL A 43 6.20 -1.19 -10.19
N THR A 44 6.40 -2.27 -10.97
CA THR A 44 7.59 -3.13 -10.86
C THR A 44 8.88 -2.42 -11.26
N ASP A 45 8.79 -1.37 -12.08
CA ASP A 45 9.95 -0.66 -12.61
C ASP A 45 10.44 0.44 -11.67
N LEU A 46 9.64 0.76 -10.64
CA LEU A 46 9.99 1.68 -9.57
C LEU A 46 11.03 1.07 -8.62
N SER A 47 11.96 1.92 -8.18
CA SER A 47 12.85 1.66 -7.05
C SER A 47 12.06 1.55 -5.73
N ASP A 48 12.66 0.97 -4.69
CA ASP A 48 12.02 0.86 -3.38
C ASP A 48 11.64 2.23 -2.78
N SER A 49 12.45 3.26 -3.02
CA SER A 49 12.13 4.64 -2.61
C SER A 49 10.93 5.21 -3.34
N GLU A 50 10.80 4.94 -4.64
CA GLU A 50 9.67 5.39 -5.46
C GLU A 50 8.41 4.60 -5.11
N ARG A 51 8.51 3.30 -4.83
CA ARG A 51 7.37 2.50 -4.35
C ARG A 51 6.85 2.97 -3.01
N ARG A 52 7.75 3.33 -2.09
CA ARG A 52 7.35 3.95 -0.82
C ARG A 52 6.61 5.27 -1.07
N HIS A 53 7.15 6.13 -1.92
CA HIS A 53 6.52 7.41 -2.21
C HIS A 53 5.18 7.25 -2.93
N LEU A 54 5.09 6.33 -3.89
CA LEU A 54 3.84 5.93 -4.53
C LEU A 54 2.82 5.45 -3.50
N ALA A 55 3.25 4.65 -2.52
CA ALA A 55 2.38 4.19 -1.45
C ALA A 55 1.85 5.37 -0.62
N GLU A 56 2.70 6.30 -0.20
CA GLU A 56 2.30 7.51 0.55
C GLU A 56 1.25 8.36 -0.21
N LEU A 57 1.35 8.43 -1.54
CA LEU A 57 0.41 9.18 -2.37
C LEU A 57 -0.93 8.46 -2.54
N ALA A 58 -0.88 7.16 -2.82
CA ALA A 58 -2.05 6.34 -3.13
C ALA A 58 -2.78 5.82 -1.87
N GLU A 59 -2.13 5.86 -0.71
CA GLU A 59 -2.59 5.23 0.52
C GLU A 59 -4.02 5.60 0.86
N ARG A 60 -4.28 6.91 0.99
CA ARG A 60 -5.60 7.40 1.40
C ARG A 60 -6.70 6.95 0.44
N GLU A 61 -6.49 7.07 -0.86
CA GLU A 61 -7.52 6.74 -1.86
C GLU A 61 -7.80 5.24 -1.93
N ILE A 62 -6.75 4.40 -1.82
CA ILE A 62 -6.91 2.94 -1.73
C ILE A 62 -7.71 2.56 -0.48
N PHE A 63 -7.43 3.19 0.66
CA PHE A 63 -8.18 2.92 1.89
C PHE A 63 -9.62 3.41 1.83
N GLU A 64 -9.87 4.60 1.29
CA GLU A 64 -11.23 5.12 1.07
C GLU A 64 -12.02 4.14 0.21
N HIS A 65 -11.47 3.71 -0.93
CA HIS A 65 -12.10 2.73 -1.80
C HIS A 65 -12.32 1.38 -1.10
N ALA A 66 -11.33 0.89 -0.37
CA ALA A 66 -11.44 -0.36 0.37
C ALA A 66 -12.55 -0.28 1.44
N ILE A 67 -12.63 0.81 2.19
CA ILE A 67 -13.65 1.04 3.23
C ILE A 67 -15.05 1.10 2.63
N GLU A 68 -15.22 1.80 1.50
CA GLU A 68 -16.48 1.85 0.76
C GLU A 68 -16.93 0.46 0.30
N ASN A 69 -15.97 -0.42 -0.04
CA ASN A 69 -16.21 -1.80 -0.43
C ASN A 69 -16.25 -2.79 0.76
N GLY A 70 -16.29 -2.29 1.99
CA GLY A 70 -16.51 -3.11 3.19
C GLY A 70 -15.24 -3.57 3.91
N TYR A 71 -14.06 -3.04 3.55
CA TYR A 71 -12.86 -3.20 4.37
C TYR A 71 -13.09 -2.59 5.74
N ARG A 72 -12.75 -3.36 6.77
CA ARG A 72 -12.69 -2.91 8.15
C ARG A 72 -11.21 -2.92 8.55
N PRO A 73 -10.56 -1.76 8.68
CA PRO A 73 -9.19 -1.73 9.16
C PRO A 73 -9.16 -2.34 10.56
N THR A 74 -8.53 -3.50 10.71
CA THR A 74 -8.45 -4.21 11.99
C THR A 74 -7.35 -3.66 12.91
N LEU A 75 -6.48 -2.78 12.40
CA LEU A 75 -5.42 -2.08 13.13
C LEU A 75 -5.09 -0.74 12.43
N PRO A 76 -4.68 0.31 13.15
CA PRO A 76 -4.19 1.54 12.53
C PRO A 76 -2.90 1.28 11.75
N PHE A 77 -2.80 1.87 10.56
CA PHE A 77 -1.68 1.67 9.63
C PHE A 77 -0.40 2.45 10.00
N ASN A 78 -0.45 3.20 11.09
CA ASN A 78 0.68 3.91 11.66
C ASN A 78 0.30 4.26 13.09
N GLU A 79 0.72 3.46 14.06
CA GLU A 79 0.87 3.81 15.48
C GLU A 79 1.24 2.52 16.27
N GLY A 80 2.32 2.44 17.05
CA GLY A 80 3.08 3.52 17.67
C GLY A 80 2.30 4.31 18.72
N GLY A 81 1.01 4.02 18.89
CA GLY A 81 0.06 4.82 19.65
C GLY A 81 -1.17 3.99 19.94
N GLU A 82 -1.49 3.92 21.22
CA GLU A 82 -2.59 3.15 21.76
C GLU A 82 -3.90 3.75 21.26
N HIS A 83 -4.73 3.01 20.52
CA HIS A 83 -6.17 3.21 20.62
C HIS A 83 -6.91 1.89 20.45
N GLU A 84 -7.58 1.56 21.54
CA GLU A 84 -8.34 0.34 21.80
C GLU A 84 -9.40 0.05 20.74
N PHE A 85 -9.46 -1.22 20.39
CA PHE A 85 -10.56 -1.89 19.70
C PHE A 85 -11.91 -1.53 20.33
N LEU A 86 -12.88 -1.17 19.50
CA LEU A 86 -14.28 -1.22 19.89
C LEU A 86 -14.97 -2.35 19.12
N CYS A 87 -15.48 -3.28 19.93
CA CYS A 87 -16.17 -4.53 19.64
C CYS A 87 -17.35 -4.43 18.67
#